data_AF-A0A1M5UIW6-F1
#
_entry.id   AF-A0A1M5UIW6-F1
#
_cell.length_a   1.000
_cell.length_b   1.000
_cell.length_c   1.000
_cell.angle_alpha   90.00
_cell.angle_beta   90.00
_cell.angle_gamma   90.00
#
_symmetry.space_group_name_H-M   'P 1'
#
loop_
_entity.id
_entity.type
_entity.pdbx_description
1 polymer ?
#
loop_
_entity_poly.entity_id
_entity_poly.type
_entity_poly.pdbx_seq_one_letter_code
_entity_poly.pdbx_strand_id
1 'polypeptide(L)'
;MLLKNSLKQMGRTKVRTIVSFILIILTVTFLSLGVNLWQTCNGNLGKYESVFTTIGIVDQKENVMEVSQSWDAATKRYTYWDKPIYDTILPISLLDFEGANYIINPEQRPYYGAYSPDIKIRATKDEEHQESKLDSVVEIVPYEDCTPAGPVRVKVKRVLHGTFDLEGSDIWFCDHFNHNPGLLEKGNTYITDIEQIPNFHEDSYMERSYEFIPHNLTISTQKNKKGEMVAKKDTPDEKWEEVTDNFYETEAGKKWKNLGKAIDRFFKHTFPVMPTNKTEFLMEFNQGNAYIYDGRDITESEYEEGEKVCIIPKKLAMLNGLKVGDNINLKLYYADYENSASQVFPAGGTVLYFGLLNVKGEAYPVFEDSEYKIIGLYSNTADPEKRSTGYELGRNAVVIPSKSVKNSDEDNIVGYGPIKGYNTSFQIPNGMTKEYLEKFKALGINNLEVEFYDGGYERLSSGMRNLKTVAVILVAVSAATTLAILFFFVFLFISKQKKRTAIERSLGMNKRECTLSMLYGIILIISIGAILGSFIGFKITGTIMSNSMDKKTELYSTEFSNWVNNSDKMAEVAETSVPVNYLTSILLCLVVILVSIIISLIFIKNNLKAEPLELLSKSDE
;
A
#
# COMPACT_ATOMS: atom_id res chain seq x y z
N MET A 1 -47.83 43.49 29.65
CA MET A 1 -49.28 43.22 29.51
C MET A 1 -49.59 42.32 28.31
N LEU A 2 -49.05 42.60 27.12
CA LEU A 2 -49.26 41.85 25.87
C LEU A 2 -48.86 40.36 25.95
N LEU A 3 -47.68 40.04 26.50
CA LEU A 3 -47.20 38.66 26.68
C LEU A 3 -48.14 37.82 27.58
N LYS A 4 -48.62 38.39 28.69
CA LYS A 4 -49.52 37.73 29.66
C LYS A 4 -50.87 37.36 29.05
N ASN A 5 -51.37 38.20 28.14
CA ASN A 5 -52.61 37.96 27.42
C ASN A 5 -52.44 36.85 26.36
N SER A 6 -51.30 36.80 25.68
CA SER A 6 -50.95 35.70 24.77
C SER A 6 -50.87 34.35 25.50
N LEU A 7 -50.21 34.30 26.66
CA LEU A 7 -50.06 33.08 27.47
C LEU A 7 -51.40 32.55 28.00
N LYS A 8 -52.28 33.43 28.50
CA LYS A 8 -53.64 33.03 28.93
C LYS A 8 -54.46 32.41 27.79
N GLN A 9 -54.22 32.84 26.55
CA GLN A 9 -54.95 32.36 25.39
C GLN A 9 -54.47 30.97 24.92
N MET A 10 -53.17 30.69 24.97
CA MET A 10 -52.63 29.34 24.72
C MET A 10 -53.28 28.31 25.68
N GLY A 11 -53.57 28.72 26.91
CA GLY A 11 -54.32 27.94 27.89
C GLY A 11 -55.77 27.63 27.52
N ARG A 12 -56.37 28.30 26.52
CA ARG A 12 -57.75 28.04 26.03
C ARG A 12 -57.79 27.11 24.81
N THR A 13 -56.66 26.91 24.11
CA THR A 13 -56.52 26.02 22.95
C THR A 13 -55.46 24.94 23.20
N LYS A 14 -55.46 24.36 24.41
CA LYS A 14 -54.36 23.51 24.93
C LYS A 14 -53.98 22.37 24.00
N VAL A 15 -54.95 21.56 23.57
CA VAL A 15 -54.69 20.34 22.77
C VAL A 15 -53.98 20.66 21.46
N ARG A 16 -54.50 21.61 20.66
CA ARG A 16 -53.93 21.95 19.35
C ARG A 16 -52.56 22.61 19.45
N THR A 17 -52.36 23.42 20.50
CA THR A 17 -51.08 24.09 20.76
C THR A 17 -50.01 23.08 21.15
N ILE A 18 -50.36 22.11 22.01
CA ILE A 18 -49.48 21.00 22.40
C ILE A 18 -49.14 20.13 21.18
N VAL A 19 -50.13 19.75 20.38
CA VAL A 19 -49.91 18.94 19.16
C VAL A 19 -48.98 19.66 18.18
N SER A 20 -49.22 20.95 17.92
CA SER A 20 -48.36 21.74 17.01
C SER A 20 -46.94 21.87 17.55
N PHE A 21 -46.79 22.07 18.86
CA PHE A 21 -45.49 22.14 19.52
C PHE A 21 -44.70 20.83 19.39
N ILE A 22 -45.33 19.68 19.62
CA ILE A 22 -44.71 18.35 19.44
C ILE A 22 -44.31 18.14 17.98
N LEU A 23 -45.17 18.50 17.02
CA LEU A 23 -44.88 18.37 15.59
C LEU A 23 -43.72 19.28 15.15
N ILE A 24 -43.62 20.49 15.70
CA ILE A 24 -42.47 21.39 15.47
C ILE A 24 -41.19 20.72 16.00
N ILE A 25 -41.19 20.22 17.24
CA ILE A 25 -40.00 19.52 17.79
C ILE A 25 -39.60 18.36 16.88
N LEU A 26 -40.55 17.50 16.51
CA LEU A 26 -40.27 16.29 15.73
C LEU A 26 -39.74 16.63 14.32
N THR A 27 -40.37 17.57 13.62
CA THR A 27 -39.93 17.91 12.26
C THR A 27 -38.62 18.70 12.25
N VAL A 28 -38.39 19.60 13.20
CA VAL A 28 -37.10 20.27 13.36
C VAL A 28 -36.01 19.27 13.80
N THR A 29 -36.35 18.23 14.56
CA THR A 29 -35.44 17.13 14.89
C THR A 29 -34.98 16.42 13.62
N PHE A 30 -35.91 16.00 12.76
CA PHE A 30 -35.56 15.33 11.51
C PHE A 30 -34.81 16.24 10.53
N LEU A 31 -35.16 17.52 10.47
CA LEU A 31 -34.45 18.48 9.64
C LEU A 31 -33.01 18.71 10.15
N SER A 32 -32.84 18.90 11.45
CA SER A 32 -31.53 19.01 12.10
C SER A 32 -30.69 17.76 11.88
N LEU A 33 -31.29 16.58 12.08
CA LEU A 33 -30.64 15.31 11.83
C LEU A 33 -30.16 15.18 10.37
N GLY A 34 -31.02 15.49 9.40
CA GLY A 34 -30.70 15.39 7.98
C GLY A 34 -29.58 16.33 7.55
N VAL A 35 -29.63 17.61 7.95
CA VAL A 35 -28.60 18.60 7.58
C VAL A 35 -27.25 18.23 8.20
N ASN A 36 -27.24 17.85 9.48
CA ASN A 36 -26.01 17.47 10.17
C ASN A 36 -25.41 16.17 9.59
N LEU A 37 -26.23 15.16 9.28
CA LEU A 37 -25.75 13.94 8.62
C LEU A 37 -25.15 14.25 7.25
N TRP A 38 -25.84 15.03 6.43
CA TRP A 38 -25.37 15.39 5.09
C TRP A 38 -24.00 16.08 5.14
N GLN A 39 -23.85 17.09 6.00
CA GLN A 39 -22.60 17.83 6.17
C GLN A 39 -21.46 16.94 6.66
N THR A 40 -21.74 16.09 7.66
CA THR A 40 -20.74 15.18 8.22
C THR A 40 -20.31 14.12 7.21
N CYS A 41 -21.25 13.55 6.46
CA CYS A 41 -20.94 12.58 5.41
C CYS A 41 -20.09 13.20 4.30
N ASN A 42 -20.41 14.43 3.89
CA ASN A 42 -19.65 15.12 2.85
C ASN A 42 -18.22 15.47 3.32
N GLY A 43 -18.07 15.88 4.58
CA GLY A 43 -16.76 16.12 5.17
C GLY A 43 -15.92 14.85 5.29
N ASN A 44 -16.51 13.75 5.76
CA ASN A 44 -15.81 12.46 5.86
C ASN A 44 -15.40 11.90 4.49
N LEU A 45 -16.26 12.02 3.47
CA LEU A 45 -15.90 11.63 2.10
C LEU A 45 -14.65 12.38 1.61
N GLY A 46 -14.55 13.69 1.89
CA GLY A 46 -13.37 14.47 1.55
C GLY A 46 -12.11 14.02 2.29
N LYS A 47 -12.23 13.59 3.56
CA LYS A 47 -11.09 13.06 4.34
C LYS A 47 -10.65 11.67 3.88
N TYR A 48 -11.60 10.82 3.47
CA TYR A 48 -11.25 9.51 2.91
C TYR A 48 -10.40 9.69 1.65
N GLU A 49 -10.69 10.71 0.84
CA GLU A 49 -9.90 11.02 -0.35
C GLU A 49 -8.43 11.30 -0.06
N SER A 50 -8.12 11.91 1.08
CA SER A 50 -6.74 12.25 1.47
C SER A 50 -6.00 11.13 2.22
N VAL A 51 -6.72 10.26 2.92
CA VAL A 51 -6.12 9.19 3.74
C VAL A 51 -5.85 7.93 2.92
N PHE A 52 -6.73 7.60 1.97
CA PHE A 52 -6.58 6.41 1.15
C PHE A 52 -5.83 6.70 -0.14
N THR A 53 -5.11 5.67 -0.60
CA THR A 53 -4.43 5.66 -1.90
C THR A 53 -4.82 4.35 -2.58
N THR A 54 -5.33 4.44 -3.82
CA THR A 54 -5.57 3.29 -4.68
C THR A 54 -4.35 2.98 -5.53
N ILE A 55 -3.77 1.81 -5.28
CA ILE A 55 -2.60 1.30 -6.02
C ILE A 55 -3.02 0.13 -6.88
N GLY A 56 -2.55 0.11 -8.12
CA GLY A 56 -2.63 -1.05 -9.00
C GLY A 56 -1.29 -1.76 -9.05
N ILE A 57 -1.30 -3.09 -8.97
CA ILE A 57 -0.14 -3.95 -9.31
C ILE A 57 -0.48 -4.73 -10.57
N VAL A 58 0.55 -5.13 -11.32
CA VAL A 58 0.37 -5.81 -12.60
C VAL A 58 1.18 -7.10 -12.66
N ASP A 59 0.54 -8.18 -13.07
CA ASP A 59 1.18 -9.46 -13.34
C ASP A 59 1.02 -9.86 -14.81
N GLN A 60 2.12 -10.26 -15.44
CA GLN A 60 2.07 -10.95 -16.71
C GLN A 60 1.83 -12.45 -16.46
N LYS A 61 0.77 -12.97 -17.09
CA LYS A 61 0.46 -14.38 -17.13
C LYS A 61 1.46 -15.14 -17.98
N GLU A 62 1.85 -16.31 -17.50
CA GLU A 62 2.57 -17.30 -18.28
C GLU A 62 1.75 -17.76 -19.48
N ASN A 63 2.43 -18.08 -20.58
CA ASN A 63 1.81 -18.67 -21.76
C ASN A 63 1.53 -20.15 -21.53
N VAL A 64 2.46 -20.84 -20.85
CA VAL A 64 2.38 -22.26 -20.53
C VAL A 64 3.23 -22.56 -19.29
N MET A 65 2.88 -23.64 -18.59
CA MET A 65 3.73 -24.25 -17.57
C MET A 65 4.47 -25.42 -18.23
N GLU A 66 5.80 -25.37 -18.24
CA GLU A 66 6.64 -26.50 -18.67
C GLU A 66 7.20 -27.23 -17.46
N VAL A 67 7.34 -28.56 -17.59
CA VAL A 67 7.99 -29.36 -16.55
C VAL A 67 9.50 -29.16 -16.66
N SER A 68 10.08 -28.57 -15.63
CA SER A 68 11.53 -28.53 -15.43
C SER A 68 11.97 -29.72 -14.57
N GLN A 69 13.23 -30.10 -14.68
CA GLN A 69 13.80 -31.24 -13.97
C GLN A 69 15.21 -30.94 -13.47
N SER A 70 15.57 -31.52 -12.32
CA SER A 70 16.94 -31.60 -11.82
C SER A 70 17.28 -33.06 -11.54
N TRP A 71 18.46 -33.48 -11.97
CA TRP A 71 19.02 -34.77 -11.57
C TRP A 71 19.50 -34.71 -10.13
N ASP A 72 19.43 -35.85 -9.43
CA ASP A 72 19.99 -36.05 -8.09
C ASP A 72 20.85 -37.32 -8.13
N ALA A 73 22.17 -37.16 -7.97
CA ALA A 73 23.13 -38.26 -8.09
C ALA A 73 23.03 -39.27 -6.94
N ALA A 74 22.59 -38.83 -5.75
CA ALA A 74 22.44 -39.71 -4.59
C ALA A 74 21.31 -40.72 -4.77
N THR A 75 20.15 -40.25 -5.22
CA THR A 75 18.95 -41.06 -5.41
C THR A 75 18.82 -41.62 -6.83
N LYS A 76 19.62 -41.12 -7.78
CA LYS A 76 19.59 -41.45 -9.22
C LYS A 76 18.22 -41.21 -9.83
N ARG A 77 17.59 -40.09 -9.47
CA ARG A 77 16.24 -39.72 -9.90
C ARG A 77 16.18 -38.27 -10.33
N TYR A 78 15.22 -37.98 -11.20
CA TYR A 78 14.83 -36.61 -11.47
C TYR A 78 13.79 -36.13 -10.48
N THR A 79 14.00 -34.94 -9.96
CA THR A 79 12.95 -34.14 -9.33
C THR A 79 12.33 -33.24 -10.38
N TYR A 80 11.01 -33.18 -10.43
CA TYR A 80 10.25 -32.41 -11.42
C TYR A 80 9.49 -31.29 -10.72
N TRP A 81 9.42 -30.12 -11.36
CA TRP A 81 8.58 -29.01 -10.93
C TRP A 81 8.11 -28.20 -12.14
N ASP A 82 6.96 -27.53 -11.98
CA ASP A 82 6.42 -26.68 -13.03
C ASP A 82 7.17 -25.34 -13.07
N LYS A 83 7.57 -24.93 -14.27
CA LYS A 83 8.24 -23.65 -14.55
C LYS A 83 7.38 -22.82 -15.49
N PRO A 84 7.07 -21.56 -15.15
CA PRO A 84 6.33 -20.68 -16.04
C PRO A 84 7.19 -20.29 -17.23
N ILE A 85 6.61 -20.37 -18.43
CA ILE A 85 7.23 -19.95 -19.69
C ILE A 85 6.47 -18.77 -20.27
N TYR A 86 7.24 -17.80 -20.75
CA TYR A 86 6.74 -16.57 -21.36
C TYR A 86 7.28 -16.48 -22.78
N ASP A 87 6.39 -16.36 -23.76
CA ASP A 87 6.79 -16.26 -25.18
C ASP A 87 7.56 -14.97 -25.45
N THR A 88 7.15 -13.89 -24.76
CA THR A 88 7.77 -12.57 -24.83
C THR A 88 7.59 -11.84 -23.50
N ILE A 89 8.52 -10.93 -23.18
CA ILE A 89 8.34 -9.99 -22.07
C ILE A 89 7.52 -8.82 -22.59
N LEU A 90 6.36 -8.59 -22.00
CA LEU A 90 5.46 -7.52 -22.43
C LEU A 90 5.97 -6.15 -21.97
N PRO A 91 5.93 -5.11 -22.83
CA PRO A 91 6.42 -3.80 -22.45
C PRO A 91 5.40 -3.09 -21.55
N ILE A 92 5.91 -2.33 -20.58
CA ILE A 92 5.09 -1.53 -19.66
C ILE A 92 4.20 -0.50 -20.38
N SER A 93 4.59 -0.08 -21.58
CA SER A 93 3.81 0.85 -22.41
C SER A 93 2.42 0.32 -22.78
N LEU A 94 2.16 -0.98 -22.63
CA LEU A 94 0.79 -1.54 -22.78
C LEU A 94 -0.18 -1.05 -21.71
N LEU A 95 0.32 -0.51 -20.61
CA LEU A 95 -0.47 0.13 -19.57
C LEU A 95 -0.74 1.61 -19.89
N ASP A 96 -0.06 2.22 -20.87
CA ASP A 96 -0.34 3.60 -21.25
C ASP A 96 -1.51 3.67 -22.24
N PHE A 97 -2.72 3.94 -21.72
CA PHE A 97 -3.93 4.02 -22.51
C PHE A 97 -4.84 5.18 -22.09
N GLU A 98 -5.65 5.66 -23.04
CA GLU A 98 -6.57 6.76 -22.81
C GLU A 98 -7.58 6.44 -21.70
N GLY A 99 -7.65 7.34 -20.72
CA GLY A 99 -8.60 7.22 -19.62
C GLY A 99 -8.17 6.30 -18.48
N ALA A 100 -6.91 5.86 -18.47
CA ALA A 100 -6.29 5.24 -17.29
C ALA A 100 -6.20 6.20 -16.09
N ASN A 101 -6.10 7.51 -16.36
CA ASN A 101 -6.14 8.59 -15.37
C ASN A 101 -5.13 8.41 -14.22
N TYR A 102 -3.89 8.05 -14.52
CA TYR A 102 -2.85 7.85 -13.52
C TYR A 102 -2.58 9.13 -12.70
N ILE A 103 -2.45 8.96 -11.38
CA ILE A 103 -1.80 9.96 -10.50
C ILE A 103 -0.27 9.77 -10.60
N ILE A 104 0.16 8.52 -10.48
CA ILE A 104 1.55 8.10 -10.71
C ILE A 104 1.49 7.00 -11.76
N ASN A 105 2.24 7.20 -12.86
CA ASN A 105 2.28 6.29 -13.99
C ASN A 105 2.85 4.91 -13.59
N PRO A 106 2.53 3.85 -14.36
CA PRO A 106 3.16 2.54 -14.19
C PRO A 106 4.67 2.60 -14.27
N GLU A 107 5.30 1.94 -13.30
CA GLU A 107 6.75 1.76 -13.21
C GLU A 107 7.07 0.29 -12.99
N GLN A 108 7.95 -0.27 -13.83
CA GLN A 108 8.59 -1.56 -13.59
C GLN A 108 9.93 -1.27 -12.91
N ARG A 109 9.96 -1.37 -11.58
CA ARG A 109 11.12 -1.04 -10.75
C ARG A 109 12.10 -2.21 -10.69
N PRO A 110 13.41 -1.97 -10.76
CA PRO A 110 14.39 -2.96 -10.32
C PRO A 110 14.50 -2.94 -8.80
N TYR A 111 15.25 -3.90 -8.25
CA TYR A 111 16.05 -3.60 -7.07
C TYR A 111 17.52 -3.50 -7.48
N TYR A 112 18.27 -2.69 -6.75
CA TYR A 112 19.70 -2.52 -6.96
C TYR A 112 20.51 -3.24 -5.89
N GLY A 113 21.69 -3.75 -6.23
CA GLY A 113 22.69 -4.12 -5.24
C GLY A 113 23.58 -2.95 -4.87
N ALA A 114 23.66 -2.61 -3.59
CA ALA A 114 24.60 -1.62 -3.09
C ALA A 114 25.83 -2.28 -2.47
N TYR A 115 27.02 -1.94 -2.95
CA TYR A 115 28.29 -2.37 -2.36
C TYR A 115 28.81 -1.32 -1.38
N SER A 116 28.64 -1.56 -0.08
CA SER A 116 29.09 -0.62 0.95
C SER A 116 29.93 -1.37 2.00
N PRO A 117 31.24 -1.55 1.78
CA PRO A 117 32.08 -2.39 2.64
C PRO A 117 32.19 -1.87 4.08
N ASP A 118 31.94 -0.57 4.29
CA ASP A 118 31.95 0.06 5.61
C ASP A 118 30.65 -0.18 6.41
N ILE A 119 29.62 -0.77 5.78
CA ILE A 119 28.34 -1.10 6.41
C ILE A 119 28.32 -2.58 6.76
N LYS A 120 28.13 -2.88 8.04
CA LYS A 120 27.87 -4.23 8.53
C LYS A 120 26.47 -4.66 8.12
N ILE A 121 26.37 -5.77 7.39
CA ILE A 121 25.09 -6.33 6.90
C ILE A 121 24.62 -7.55 7.71
N ARG A 122 25.47 -8.10 8.58
CA ARG A 122 25.17 -9.25 9.43
C ARG A 122 25.71 -9.04 10.85
N ALA A 123 25.09 -9.70 11.82
CA ALA A 123 25.67 -9.77 13.16
C ALA A 123 26.86 -10.73 13.15
N THR A 124 27.82 -10.55 14.06
CA THR A 124 29.05 -11.35 14.12
C THR A 124 28.82 -12.87 14.15
N LYS A 125 27.77 -13.33 14.84
CA LYS A 125 27.42 -14.76 14.85
C LYS A 125 26.99 -15.30 13.48
N ASP A 126 26.28 -14.48 12.71
CA ASP A 126 25.82 -14.85 11.38
C ASP A 126 26.98 -14.77 10.38
N GLU A 127 27.94 -13.86 10.59
CA GLU A 127 29.20 -13.79 9.84
C GLU A 127 30.04 -15.06 10.07
N GLU A 128 30.26 -15.47 11.32
CA GLU A 128 30.99 -16.70 11.66
C GLU A 128 30.35 -17.94 11.00
N HIS A 129 29.02 -18.02 10.98
CA HIS A 129 28.33 -19.12 10.30
C HIS A 129 28.52 -19.10 8.79
N GLN A 130 28.48 -17.93 8.14
CA GLN A 130 28.75 -17.82 6.69
C GLN A 130 30.22 -18.10 6.36
N GLU A 131 31.16 -17.62 7.18
CA GLU A 131 32.59 -17.89 7.03
C GLU A 131 32.97 -19.34 7.31
N SER A 132 32.15 -20.07 8.08
CA SER A 132 32.34 -21.51 8.30
C SER A 132 32.04 -22.37 7.06
N LYS A 133 31.37 -21.82 6.05
CA LYS A 133 31.16 -22.51 4.78
C LYS A 133 32.49 -22.64 4.03
N LEU A 134 32.73 -23.82 3.47
CA LEU A 134 33.95 -24.13 2.75
C LEU A 134 33.90 -23.73 1.26
N ASP A 135 32.93 -22.90 0.88
CA ASP A 135 32.70 -22.47 -0.49
C ASP A 135 33.93 -21.70 -1.02
N SER A 136 34.50 -22.15 -2.14
CA SER A 136 35.84 -21.73 -2.57
C SER A 136 36.03 -21.85 -4.09
N VAL A 137 36.85 -21.00 -4.68
CA VAL A 137 37.37 -21.20 -6.04
C VAL A 137 38.68 -21.97 -5.93
N VAL A 138 38.73 -23.16 -6.50
CA VAL A 138 39.84 -24.11 -6.31
C VAL A 138 40.37 -24.67 -7.61
N GLU A 139 41.67 -24.99 -7.63
CA GLU A 139 42.27 -25.93 -8.58
C GLU A 139 42.24 -27.34 -7.96
N ILE A 140 41.65 -28.31 -8.64
CA ILE A 140 41.60 -29.71 -8.23
C ILE A 140 42.40 -30.60 -9.18
N VAL A 141 42.92 -31.71 -8.66
CA VAL A 141 43.61 -32.75 -9.44
C VAL A 141 43.05 -34.12 -9.06
N PRO A 142 42.50 -34.89 -10.02
CA PRO A 142 42.00 -36.24 -9.76
C PRO A 142 43.17 -37.23 -9.63
N TYR A 143 43.00 -38.20 -8.73
CA TYR A 143 44.00 -39.26 -8.49
C TYR A 143 44.01 -40.37 -9.55
N GLU A 144 42.88 -40.53 -10.23
CA GLU A 144 42.61 -41.52 -11.27
C GLU A 144 41.63 -40.93 -12.27
N ASP A 145 41.56 -41.50 -13.48
CA ASP A 145 40.57 -41.10 -14.48
C ASP A 145 39.18 -41.38 -13.89
N CYS A 146 38.36 -40.35 -13.72
CA CYS A 146 37.09 -40.48 -13.03
C CYS A 146 36.00 -39.59 -13.62
N THR A 147 34.76 -40.04 -13.47
CA THR A 147 33.56 -39.27 -13.82
C THR A 147 32.80 -38.97 -12.52
N PRO A 148 32.59 -37.69 -12.15
CA PRO A 148 32.03 -37.32 -10.85
C PRO A 148 30.50 -37.49 -10.76
N ALA A 149 29.96 -38.59 -11.31
CA ALA A 149 28.53 -38.99 -11.20
C ALA A 149 28.14 -39.48 -9.79
N GLY A 150 29.08 -39.41 -8.86
CA GLY A 150 29.00 -39.62 -7.43
C GLY A 150 30.30 -39.10 -6.80
N PRO A 151 30.47 -39.18 -5.48
CA PRO A 151 31.65 -38.64 -4.80
C PRO A 151 32.95 -39.32 -5.24
N VAL A 152 33.82 -38.59 -5.95
CA VAL A 152 35.18 -39.00 -6.33
C VAL A 152 36.22 -38.26 -5.50
N ARG A 153 37.35 -38.90 -5.22
CA ARG A 153 38.43 -38.26 -4.44
C ARG A 153 39.30 -37.41 -5.36
N VAL A 154 39.44 -36.14 -5.05
CA VAL A 154 40.37 -35.22 -5.73
C VAL A 154 41.21 -34.48 -4.71
N LYS A 155 42.40 -34.06 -5.13
CA LYS A 155 43.26 -33.21 -4.33
C LYS A 155 43.00 -31.75 -4.68
N VAL A 156 42.80 -30.90 -3.67
CA VAL A 156 42.83 -29.45 -3.86
C VAL A 156 44.30 -29.04 -4.01
N LYS A 157 44.70 -28.70 -5.23
CA LYS A 157 46.07 -28.29 -5.55
C LYS A 157 46.34 -26.86 -5.11
N ARG A 158 45.36 -25.97 -5.27
CA ARG A 158 45.47 -24.55 -4.97
C ARG A 158 44.11 -23.96 -4.66
N VAL A 159 44.04 -23.03 -3.71
CA VAL A 159 42.85 -22.21 -3.48
C VAL A 159 43.08 -20.81 -4.06
N LEU A 160 42.22 -20.39 -4.98
CA LEU A 160 42.27 -19.04 -5.54
C LEU A 160 41.49 -18.04 -4.68
N HIS A 161 40.40 -18.50 -4.08
CA HIS A 161 39.51 -17.69 -3.26
C HIS A 161 38.70 -18.59 -2.31
N GLY A 162 38.32 -18.06 -1.14
CA GLY A 162 37.56 -18.80 -0.12
C GLY A 162 38.45 -19.38 0.98
N THR A 163 38.26 -20.65 1.31
CA THR A 163 38.92 -21.30 2.45
C THR A 163 40.30 -21.84 2.08
N PHE A 164 41.35 -21.06 2.36
CA PHE A 164 42.74 -21.43 2.04
C PHE A 164 43.24 -22.69 2.76
N ASP A 165 42.64 -23.08 3.89
CA ASP A 165 42.97 -24.31 4.61
C ASP A 165 42.65 -25.59 3.79
N LEU A 166 41.87 -25.47 2.72
CA LEU A 166 41.65 -26.57 1.79
C LEU A 166 42.88 -26.88 0.92
N GLU A 167 43.83 -25.96 0.79
CA GLU A 167 44.99 -26.17 -0.10
C GLU A 167 45.83 -27.38 0.35
N GLY A 168 46.04 -28.32 -0.56
CA GLY A 168 46.74 -29.58 -0.31
C GLY A 168 45.87 -30.68 0.31
N SER A 169 44.63 -30.39 0.70
CA SER A 169 43.69 -31.37 1.26
C SER A 169 43.04 -32.25 0.20
N ASP A 170 42.44 -33.35 0.65
CA ASP A 170 41.59 -34.21 -0.16
C ASP A 170 40.13 -33.87 0.05
N ILE A 171 39.37 -33.74 -1.04
CA ILE A 171 37.93 -33.51 -1.00
C ILE A 171 37.18 -34.59 -1.78
N TRP A 172 35.91 -34.76 -1.44
CA TRP A 172 34.96 -35.59 -2.17
C TRP A 172 34.19 -34.71 -3.14
N PHE A 173 34.49 -34.84 -4.43
CA PHE A 173 33.93 -34.02 -5.49
C PHE A 173 32.82 -34.77 -6.21
N CYS A 174 31.67 -34.14 -6.42
CA CYS A 174 30.53 -34.74 -7.14
C CYS A 174 29.80 -33.68 -7.94
N ASP A 175 29.57 -33.91 -9.23
CA ASP A 175 28.69 -33.07 -10.04
C ASP A 175 27.23 -33.50 -9.81
N HIS A 176 26.76 -33.27 -8.59
CA HIS A 176 25.59 -33.93 -8.01
C HIS A 176 24.30 -33.73 -8.82
N PHE A 177 24.15 -32.56 -9.44
CA PHE A 177 22.95 -32.17 -10.18
C PHE A 177 23.05 -32.38 -11.69
N ASN A 178 24.12 -33.05 -12.16
CA ASN A 178 24.34 -33.38 -13.56
C ASN A 178 24.18 -34.89 -13.81
N HIS A 179 23.29 -35.28 -14.73
CA HIS A 179 23.08 -36.68 -15.07
C HIS A 179 24.26 -37.28 -15.84
N ASN A 180 24.94 -36.47 -16.66
CA ASN A 180 26.02 -36.92 -17.55
C ASN A 180 27.28 -36.06 -17.34
N PRO A 181 27.94 -36.14 -16.17
CA PRO A 181 29.13 -35.35 -15.93
C PRO A 181 30.31 -35.79 -16.81
N GLY A 182 31.17 -34.83 -17.15
CA GLY A 182 32.36 -35.06 -17.97
C GLY A 182 33.45 -35.89 -17.29
N LEU A 183 34.41 -36.39 -18.06
CA LEU A 183 35.59 -37.10 -17.56
C LEU A 183 36.60 -36.10 -16.97
N LEU A 184 37.16 -36.44 -15.81
CA LEU A 184 38.35 -35.82 -15.23
C LEU A 184 39.53 -36.77 -15.44
N GLU A 185 40.54 -36.35 -16.18
CA GLU A 185 41.73 -37.15 -16.48
C GLU A 185 42.74 -37.06 -15.35
N LYS A 186 43.31 -38.21 -14.97
CA LYS A 186 44.30 -38.34 -13.91
C LYS A 186 45.45 -37.36 -14.08
N GLY A 187 45.73 -36.59 -13.04
CA GLY A 187 46.89 -35.70 -12.99
C GLY A 187 46.70 -34.36 -13.70
N ASN A 188 45.66 -34.18 -14.52
CA ASN A 188 45.32 -32.87 -15.07
C ASN A 188 44.78 -31.96 -13.96
N THR A 189 44.93 -30.64 -14.14
CA THR A 189 44.43 -29.65 -13.18
C THR A 189 43.15 -29.04 -13.72
N TYR A 190 42.12 -28.95 -12.89
CA TYR A 190 40.83 -28.33 -13.24
C TYR A 190 40.49 -27.22 -12.26
N ILE A 191 39.88 -26.13 -12.73
CA ILE A 191 39.41 -25.03 -11.90
C ILE A 191 37.89 -25.01 -11.81
N THR A 192 37.35 -24.78 -10.63
CA THR A 192 35.91 -24.69 -10.38
C THR A 192 35.61 -23.90 -9.10
N ASP A 193 34.39 -23.40 -8.97
CA ASP A 193 33.84 -22.89 -7.71
C ASP A 193 33.15 -24.06 -7.00
N ILE A 194 33.50 -24.36 -5.75
CA ILE A 194 32.93 -25.49 -5.01
C ILE A 194 32.00 -24.99 -3.90
N GLU A 195 30.91 -25.71 -3.68
CA GLU A 195 30.03 -25.56 -2.52
C GLU A 195 29.99 -26.86 -1.72
N GLN A 196 30.05 -26.78 -0.40
CA GLN A 196 29.92 -27.96 0.47
C GLN A 196 28.45 -28.27 0.75
N ILE A 197 28.03 -29.51 0.50
CA ILE A 197 26.68 -30.01 0.83
C ILE A 197 26.76 -31.28 1.69
N PRO A 198 25.71 -31.58 2.49
CA PRO A 198 25.61 -32.87 3.16
C PRO A 198 25.59 -34.01 2.14
N ASN A 199 26.28 -35.12 2.45
CA ASN A 199 26.29 -36.29 1.59
C ASN A 199 25.01 -37.11 1.80
N PHE A 200 24.22 -37.26 0.74
CA PHE A 200 22.97 -38.04 0.76
C PHE A 200 23.09 -39.41 0.07
N HIS A 201 24.27 -39.80 -0.38
CA HIS A 201 24.48 -41.12 -1.01
C HIS A 201 24.41 -42.23 0.05
N GLU A 202 23.37 -43.09 0.00
CA GLU A 202 23.13 -44.19 0.95
C GLU A 202 24.35 -45.09 1.18
N ASP A 203 25.12 -45.34 0.11
CA ASP A 203 26.29 -46.22 0.13
C ASP A 203 27.52 -45.61 0.83
N SER A 204 27.52 -44.29 1.12
CA SER A 204 28.70 -43.60 1.64
C SER A 204 28.44 -42.56 2.75
N TYR A 205 27.18 -42.21 3.05
CA TYR A 205 26.87 -41.15 4.01
C TYR A 205 27.38 -41.41 5.43
N MET A 206 27.46 -42.69 5.86
CA MET A 206 28.01 -43.04 7.18
C MET A 206 29.54 -42.95 7.26
N GLU A 207 30.22 -43.03 6.12
CA GLU A 207 31.69 -42.92 6.04
C GLU A 207 32.15 -41.49 5.76
N ARG A 208 31.29 -40.68 5.14
CA ARG A 208 31.57 -39.32 4.66
C ARG A 208 30.33 -38.48 4.83
N SER A 209 30.39 -37.48 5.70
CA SER A 209 29.23 -36.65 6.03
C SER A 209 28.92 -35.54 5.00
N TYR A 210 29.85 -35.24 4.09
CA TYR A 210 29.71 -34.16 3.11
C TYR A 210 30.37 -34.49 1.77
N GLU A 211 29.96 -33.76 0.75
CA GLU A 211 30.58 -33.71 -0.57
C GLU A 211 30.68 -32.25 -1.06
N PHE A 212 31.46 -32.03 -2.10
CA PHE A 212 31.65 -30.74 -2.75
C PHE A 212 31.13 -30.79 -4.17
N ILE A 213 30.22 -29.87 -4.48
CA ILE A 213 29.63 -29.74 -5.82
C ILE A 213 30.27 -28.59 -6.59
N PRO A 214 30.49 -28.74 -7.91
CA PRO A 214 31.03 -27.67 -8.74
C PRO A 214 29.96 -26.70 -9.26
N HIS A 215 30.35 -25.44 -9.34
CA HIS A 215 29.63 -24.34 -9.95
C HIS A 215 30.53 -23.62 -10.94
N ASN A 216 29.91 -23.01 -11.97
CA ASN A 216 30.61 -22.12 -12.88
C ASN A 216 29.99 -20.72 -12.85
N LEU A 217 30.35 -19.95 -11.81
CA LEU A 217 29.90 -18.57 -11.62
C LEU A 217 30.62 -17.56 -12.52
N THR A 218 31.49 -18.01 -13.44
CA THR A 218 32.10 -17.13 -14.45
C THR A 218 31.16 -16.80 -15.62
N ILE A 219 30.06 -17.55 -15.74
CA ILE A 219 29.05 -17.37 -16.77
C ILE A 219 28.25 -16.10 -16.45
N SER A 220 28.32 -15.12 -17.36
CA SER A 220 27.56 -13.89 -17.23
C SER A 220 26.09 -14.11 -17.56
N THR A 221 25.20 -13.59 -16.72
CA THR A 221 23.76 -13.53 -16.97
C THR A 221 23.29 -12.12 -17.38
N GLN A 222 24.23 -11.27 -17.82
CA GLN A 222 23.91 -9.89 -18.17
C GLN A 222 22.84 -9.83 -19.27
N LYS A 223 21.78 -9.08 -18.99
CA LYS A 223 20.65 -8.86 -19.90
C LYS A 223 20.60 -7.42 -20.41
N ASN A 224 19.91 -7.21 -21.51
CA ASN A 224 19.50 -5.87 -21.95
C ASN A 224 18.10 -5.53 -21.42
N LYS A 225 17.60 -4.31 -21.69
CA LYS A 225 16.25 -3.84 -21.31
C LYS A 225 15.09 -4.54 -22.03
N LYS A 226 15.37 -5.53 -22.88
CA LYS A 226 14.37 -6.41 -23.50
C LYS A 226 14.36 -7.81 -22.89
N GLY A 227 15.22 -8.08 -21.91
CA GLY A 227 15.41 -9.39 -21.30
C GLY A 227 16.23 -10.38 -22.11
N GLU A 228 16.87 -9.92 -23.18
CA GLU A 228 17.77 -10.75 -23.98
C GLU A 228 19.16 -10.78 -23.34
N MET A 229 19.78 -11.96 -23.30
CA MET A 229 21.18 -12.11 -22.88
C MET A 229 22.10 -11.33 -23.82
N VAL A 230 22.95 -10.45 -23.26
CA VAL A 230 23.89 -9.61 -24.03
C VAL A 230 24.94 -10.45 -24.76
N ALA A 231 25.36 -11.57 -24.15
CA ALA A 231 26.16 -12.58 -24.81
C ALA A 231 25.43 -13.92 -24.79
N LYS A 232 24.99 -14.41 -25.95
CA LYS A 232 24.58 -15.80 -26.10
C LYS A 232 25.83 -16.68 -26.04
N LYS A 233 25.93 -17.51 -25.01
CA LYS A 233 26.91 -18.60 -24.97
C LYS A 233 26.16 -19.90 -24.80
N ASP A 234 26.65 -20.93 -25.48
CA ASP A 234 26.39 -22.30 -25.06
C ASP A 234 26.93 -22.41 -23.63
N THR A 235 26.04 -22.56 -22.65
CA THR A 235 26.43 -22.82 -21.28
C THR A 235 27.08 -24.20 -21.26
N PRO A 236 28.37 -24.32 -20.92
CA PRO A 236 29.01 -25.62 -20.85
C PRO A 236 28.25 -26.50 -19.87
N ASP A 237 28.08 -27.77 -20.24
CA ASP A 237 27.49 -28.78 -19.36
C ASP A 237 28.38 -28.92 -18.12
N GLU A 238 29.71 -28.91 -18.31
CA GLU A 238 30.71 -28.96 -17.25
C GLU A 238 30.77 -27.67 -16.42
N LYS A 239 30.91 -27.84 -15.11
CA LYS A 239 31.07 -26.74 -14.14
C LYS A 239 32.52 -26.48 -13.74
N TRP A 240 33.46 -27.00 -14.52
CA TRP A 240 34.89 -26.84 -14.35
C TRP A 240 35.60 -26.61 -15.69
N GLU A 241 36.81 -26.07 -15.65
CA GLU A 241 37.66 -25.86 -16.83
C GLU A 241 39.06 -26.44 -16.60
N GLU A 242 39.68 -27.00 -17.63
CA GLU A 242 41.06 -27.49 -17.52
C GLU A 242 42.06 -26.32 -17.48
N VAL A 243 42.96 -26.36 -16.50
CA VAL A 243 44.03 -25.38 -16.30
C VAL A 243 45.26 -25.84 -17.08
N THR A 244 45.39 -25.30 -18.29
CA THR A 244 46.53 -25.52 -19.20
C THR A 244 47.65 -24.49 -19.00
N ASP A 245 48.77 -24.66 -19.69
CA ASP A 245 49.87 -23.70 -19.66
C ASP A 245 49.40 -22.29 -20.08
N ASN A 246 49.82 -21.27 -19.33
CA ASN A 246 49.39 -19.87 -19.49
C ASN A 246 47.88 -19.62 -19.36
N PHE A 247 47.11 -20.55 -18.77
CA PHE A 247 45.65 -20.41 -18.56
C PHE A 247 45.27 -19.05 -17.97
N TYR A 248 46.03 -18.57 -17.00
CA TYR A 248 45.78 -17.31 -16.29
C TYR A 248 46.06 -16.02 -17.07
N GLU A 249 46.61 -16.13 -18.28
CA GLU A 249 46.78 -15.04 -19.24
C GLU A 249 45.63 -14.99 -20.25
N THR A 250 44.88 -16.10 -20.38
CA THR A 250 43.69 -16.20 -21.24
C THR A 250 42.48 -15.47 -20.65
N GLU A 251 41.47 -15.22 -21.48
CA GLU A 251 40.20 -14.63 -21.04
C GLU A 251 39.44 -15.51 -20.04
N ALA A 252 39.58 -16.84 -20.11
CA ALA A 252 38.99 -17.76 -19.14
C ALA A 252 39.65 -17.62 -17.77
N GLY A 253 40.98 -17.71 -17.70
CA GLY A 253 41.71 -17.57 -16.44
C GLY A 253 41.57 -16.19 -15.79
N LYS A 254 41.40 -15.12 -16.58
CA LYS A 254 41.07 -13.79 -16.04
C LYS A 254 39.70 -13.74 -15.36
N LYS A 255 38.68 -14.43 -15.88
CA LYS A 255 37.35 -14.51 -15.24
C LYS A 255 37.43 -15.18 -13.88
N TRP A 256 38.10 -16.32 -13.79
CA TRP A 256 38.28 -17.04 -12.53
C TRP A 256 39.01 -16.18 -11.49
N LYS A 257 40.01 -15.40 -11.90
CA LYS A 257 40.66 -14.41 -11.02
C LYS A 257 39.73 -13.30 -10.56
N ASN A 258 38.85 -12.81 -11.44
CA ASN A 258 37.91 -11.73 -11.13
C ASN A 258 36.75 -12.22 -10.26
N LEU A 259 36.36 -13.50 -10.38
CA LEU A 259 35.23 -14.10 -9.69
C LEU A 259 35.36 -14.01 -8.17
N GLY A 260 36.53 -14.31 -7.60
CA GLY A 260 36.72 -14.26 -6.14
C GLY A 260 36.39 -12.89 -5.53
N LYS A 261 36.80 -11.79 -6.19
CA LYS A 261 36.45 -10.43 -5.74
C LYS A 261 34.95 -10.15 -5.85
N ALA A 262 34.29 -10.73 -6.85
CA ALA A 262 32.85 -10.56 -7.06
C ALA A 262 32.03 -11.35 -6.03
N ILE A 263 32.49 -12.56 -5.65
CA ILE A 263 31.92 -13.38 -4.57
C ILE A 263 31.97 -12.62 -3.25
N ASP A 264 33.16 -12.15 -2.85
CA ASP A 264 33.32 -11.35 -1.62
C ASP A 264 32.40 -10.12 -1.62
N ARG A 265 32.40 -9.37 -2.72
CA ARG A 265 31.54 -8.19 -2.88
C ARG A 265 30.08 -8.54 -2.60
N PHE A 266 29.55 -9.56 -3.27
CA PHE A 266 28.14 -9.93 -3.20
C PHE A 266 27.75 -10.52 -1.84
N PHE A 267 28.45 -11.56 -1.38
CA PHE A 267 28.03 -12.30 -0.19
C PHE A 267 28.34 -11.56 1.10
N LYS A 268 29.39 -10.73 1.16
CA LYS A 268 29.83 -10.07 2.40
C LYS A 268 29.44 -8.60 2.51
N HIS A 269 29.26 -7.90 1.39
CA HIS A 269 29.16 -6.44 1.39
C HIS A 269 27.99 -5.86 0.60
N THR A 270 27.09 -6.71 0.07
CA THR A 270 25.93 -6.26 -0.69
C THR A 270 24.63 -6.42 0.09
N PHE A 271 23.80 -5.38 0.00
CA PHE A 271 22.40 -5.38 0.43
C PHE A 271 21.52 -4.73 -0.64
N PRO A 272 20.22 -5.05 -0.69
CA PRO A 272 19.34 -4.52 -1.71
C PRO A 272 18.95 -3.06 -1.45
N VAL A 273 18.76 -2.31 -2.52
CA VAL A 273 18.20 -0.95 -2.53
C VAL A 273 16.95 -0.94 -3.41
N MET A 274 15.85 -0.46 -2.86
CA MET A 274 14.52 -0.44 -3.47
C MET A 274 14.19 0.98 -3.94
N PRO A 275 14.44 1.32 -5.23
CA PRO A 275 13.90 2.53 -5.81
C PRO A 275 12.37 2.45 -5.90
N THR A 276 11.68 3.51 -5.49
CA THR A 276 10.23 3.64 -5.65
C THR A 276 9.81 5.09 -5.86
N ASN A 277 8.65 5.31 -6.48
CA ASN A 277 7.96 6.61 -6.52
C ASN A 277 7.07 6.86 -5.29
N LYS A 278 6.76 5.81 -4.51
CA LYS A 278 5.99 5.91 -3.27
C LYS A 278 6.24 4.71 -2.37
N THR A 279 6.33 4.89 -1.06
CA THR A 279 6.56 3.78 -0.13
C THR A 279 5.40 2.78 -0.19
N GLU A 280 4.15 3.22 -0.38
CA GLU A 280 3.00 2.32 -0.50
C GLU A 280 2.99 1.47 -1.78
N PHE A 281 3.87 1.70 -2.76
CA PHE A 281 4.05 0.77 -3.90
C PHE A 281 4.77 -0.53 -3.50
N LEU A 282 5.43 -0.52 -2.34
CA LEU A 282 6.03 -1.69 -1.71
C LEU A 282 4.94 -2.37 -0.89
N MET A 283 4.52 -3.56 -1.31
CA MET A 283 3.33 -4.22 -0.76
C MET A 283 3.43 -4.48 0.75
N GLU A 284 4.63 -4.72 1.28
CA GLU A 284 4.82 -4.83 2.73
C GLU A 284 4.41 -3.55 3.48
N PHE A 285 4.69 -2.35 2.95
CA PHE A 285 4.22 -1.09 3.51
C PHE A 285 2.73 -0.84 3.21
N ASN A 286 2.27 -1.14 2.00
CA ASN A 286 0.85 -1.00 1.62
C ASN A 286 -0.08 -1.77 2.55
N GLN A 287 0.38 -2.97 2.94
CA GLN A 287 -0.31 -3.91 3.79
C GLN A 287 0.04 -3.72 5.26
N GLY A 288 0.68 -2.62 5.68
CA GLY A 288 0.98 -2.36 7.10
C GLY A 288 1.92 -3.36 7.79
N ASN A 289 2.51 -4.30 7.04
CA ASN A 289 3.50 -5.25 7.56
C ASN A 289 4.88 -4.59 7.73
N ALA A 290 5.11 -3.46 7.06
CA ALA A 290 6.21 -2.54 7.30
C ALA A 290 5.65 -1.15 7.63
N TYR A 291 6.27 -0.47 8.59
CA TYR A 291 5.89 0.87 9.03
C TYR A 291 7.11 1.66 9.49
N ILE A 292 7.01 2.98 9.41
CA ILE A 292 8.08 3.89 9.85
C ILE A 292 8.05 3.94 11.37
N TYR A 293 9.12 3.44 11.98
CA TYR A 293 9.31 3.35 13.42
C TYR A 293 9.87 4.65 14.01
N ASP A 294 10.76 5.32 13.28
CA ASP A 294 11.37 6.59 13.68
C ASP A 294 11.59 7.48 12.44
N GLY A 295 11.53 8.80 12.60
CA GLY A 295 11.61 9.76 11.50
C GLY A 295 10.29 9.92 10.73
N ARG A 296 10.37 10.01 9.41
CA ARG A 296 9.23 10.23 8.50
C ARG A 296 9.39 9.49 7.18
N ASP A 297 8.30 9.44 6.40
CA ASP A 297 8.33 8.97 5.02
C ASP A 297 8.97 10.01 4.08
N ILE A 298 9.32 9.57 2.87
CA ILE A 298 9.74 10.42 1.76
C ILE A 298 8.52 11.22 1.29
N THR A 299 8.70 12.53 1.10
CA THR A 299 7.63 13.42 0.64
C THR A 299 7.43 13.34 -0.88
N GLU A 300 6.25 13.74 -1.37
CA GLU A 300 5.95 13.79 -2.81
C GLU A 300 6.98 14.64 -3.60
N SER A 301 7.38 15.81 -3.08
CA SER A 301 8.41 16.66 -3.71
C SER A 301 9.79 15.98 -3.72
N GLU A 302 10.19 15.30 -2.64
CA GLU A 302 11.45 14.53 -2.62
C GLU A 302 11.46 13.38 -3.64
N TYR A 303 10.32 12.71 -3.84
CA TYR A 303 10.15 11.72 -4.91
C TYR A 303 10.26 12.36 -6.29
N GLU A 304 9.57 13.48 -6.51
CA GLU A 304 9.50 14.16 -7.81
C GLU A 304 10.84 14.74 -8.25
N GLU A 305 11.58 15.35 -7.32
CA GLU A 305 12.89 15.96 -7.53
C GLU A 305 14.01 14.90 -7.58
N GLY A 306 13.77 13.74 -6.95
CA GLY A 306 14.76 12.68 -6.81
C GLY A 306 15.83 13.05 -5.78
N GLU A 307 15.40 13.55 -4.64
CA GLU A 307 16.28 13.92 -3.54
C GLU A 307 17.06 12.69 -3.02
N LYS A 308 18.31 12.90 -2.60
CA LYS A 308 19.16 11.84 -2.05
C LYS A 308 18.82 11.57 -0.58
N VAL A 309 17.58 11.13 -0.34
CA VAL A 309 17.06 10.72 0.97
C VAL A 309 16.71 9.24 0.96
N CYS A 310 16.78 8.58 2.12
CA CYS A 310 16.47 7.16 2.22
C CYS A 310 15.75 6.80 3.53
N ILE A 311 15.08 5.65 3.48
CA ILE A 311 14.51 4.96 4.64
C ILE A 311 15.24 3.63 4.77
N ILE A 312 15.78 3.33 5.95
CA ILE A 312 16.56 2.12 6.20
C ILE A 312 15.89 1.24 7.26
N PRO A 313 16.15 -0.08 7.28
CA PRO A 313 15.56 -0.95 8.30
C PRO A 313 16.22 -0.70 9.65
N LYS A 314 15.40 -0.68 10.71
CA LYS A 314 15.85 -0.51 12.10
C LYS A 314 17.01 -1.43 12.47
N LYS A 315 16.97 -2.69 12.04
CA LYS A 315 18.02 -3.69 12.33
C LYS A 315 19.38 -3.30 11.73
N LEU A 316 19.40 -2.84 10.47
CA LEU A 316 20.61 -2.35 9.81
C LEU A 316 21.15 -1.10 10.50
N ALA A 317 20.26 -0.18 10.87
CA ALA A 317 20.62 1.04 11.58
C ALA A 317 21.28 0.73 12.93
N MET A 318 20.67 -0.15 13.74
CA MET A 318 21.20 -0.57 15.04
C MET A 318 22.57 -1.25 14.92
N LEU A 319 22.74 -2.12 13.92
CA LEU A 319 23.99 -2.84 13.69
C LEU A 319 25.17 -1.91 13.37
N ASN A 320 24.88 -0.75 12.78
CA ASN A 320 25.87 0.23 12.34
C ASN A 320 25.90 1.51 13.20
N GLY A 321 25.06 1.61 14.23
CA GLY A 321 24.93 2.82 15.05
C GLY A 321 24.38 4.04 14.29
N LEU A 322 23.63 3.82 13.20
CA LEU A 322 23.02 4.87 12.40
C LEU A 322 21.67 5.31 12.99
N LYS A 323 21.32 6.58 12.81
CA LYS A 323 20.04 7.18 13.20
C LYS A 323 19.49 8.12 12.12
N VAL A 324 18.24 8.55 12.29
CA VAL A 324 17.65 9.60 11.45
C VAL A 324 18.51 10.86 11.50
N GLY A 325 18.83 11.40 10.32
CA GLY A 325 19.68 12.57 10.13
C GLY A 325 21.12 12.24 9.72
N ASP A 326 21.58 11.00 9.93
CA ASP A 326 22.88 10.54 9.45
C ASP A 326 22.84 10.27 7.93
N ASN A 327 24.01 10.02 7.32
CA ASN A 327 24.12 9.65 5.91
C ASN A 327 24.61 8.22 5.76
N ILE A 328 24.21 7.58 4.66
CA ILE A 328 24.71 6.29 4.20
C ILE A 328 25.17 6.42 2.74
N ASN A 329 26.39 6.00 2.46
CA ASN A 329 26.91 5.90 1.09
C ASN A 329 26.31 4.66 0.42
N LEU A 330 25.72 4.82 -0.76
CA LEU A 330 25.19 3.72 -1.57
C LEU A 330 25.93 3.66 -2.91
N LYS A 331 26.66 2.57 -3.14
CA LYS A 331 27.35 2.28 -4.41
C LYS A 331 26.58 1.23 -5.19
N LEU A 332 25.66 1.67 -6.04
CA LEU A 332 24.81 0.79 -6.84
C LEU A 332 25.61 0.21 -8.01
N TYR A 333 25.60 -1.11 -8.17
CA TYR A 333 26.44 -1.78 -9.16
C TYR A 333 25.75 -2.91 -9.94
N TYR A 334 24.54 -3.30 -9.60
CA TYR A 334 23.70 -4.10 -10.49
C TYR A 334 22.22 -3.77 -10.32
N ALA A 335 21.42 -4.12 -11.33
CA ALA A 335 19.97 -4.01 -11.33
C ALA A 335 19.33 -5.37 -11.67
N ASP A 336 18.31 -5.77 -10.92
CA ASP A 336 17.50 -6.95 -11.23
C ASP A 336 16.03 -6.52 -11.36
N TYR A 337 15.50 -6.68 -12.57
CA TYR A 337 14.10 -6.40 -12.93
C TYR A 337 13.25 -7.69 -12.97
N GLU A 338 13.84 -8.85 -12.70
CA GLU A 338 13.20 -10.16 -12.77
C GLU A 338 12.84 -10.68 -11.39
N ASN A 339 13.79 -10.74 -10.47
CA ASN A 339 13.56 -11.32 -9.14
C ASN A 339 13.19 -10.24 -8.12
N SER A 340 12.51 -10.65 -7.04
CA SER A 340 12.32 -9.78 -5.89
C SER A 340 13.54 -9.80 -4.96
N ALA A 341 13.86 -8.64 -4.38
CA ALA A 341 14.93 -8.51 -3.38
C ALA A 341 14.77 -9.46 -2.18
N SER A 342 13.54 -9.81 -1.79
CA SER A 342 13.29 -10.73 -0.67
C SER A 342 13.53 -12.20 -0.99
N GLN A 343 13.53 -12.57 -2.27
CA GLN A 343 13.91 -13.91 -2.72
C GLN A 343 15.43 -14.08 -2.76
N VAL A 344 16.15 -13.02 -3.13
CA VAL A 344 17.63 -13.01 -3.20
C VAL A 344 18.25 -12.79 -1.82
N PHE A 345 17.66 -11.91 -1.01
CA PHE A 345 18.10 -11.58 0.35
C PHE A 345 17.01 -11.94 1.37
N PRO A 346 16.65 -13.22 1.54
CA PRO A 346 15.71 -13.63 2.58
C PRO A 346 16.32 -13.41 3.97
N ALA A 347 15.50 -13.48 5.03
CA ALA A 347 15.97 -13.26 6.40
C ALA A 347 17.14 -14.18 6.79
N GLY A 348 17.03 -15.48 6.50
CA GLY A 348 17.99 -16.51 6.92
C GLY A 348 19.19 -16.76 6.01
N GLY A 349 19.32 -16.08 4.86
CA GLY A 349 20.41 -16.39 3.92
C GLY A 349 20.52 -15.45 2.74
N THR A 350 21.27 -15.85 1.73
CA THR A 350 21.36 -15.18 0.44
C THR A 350 21.32 -16.26 -0.63
N VAL A 351 20.50 -16.06 -1.66
CA VAL A 351 20.37 -16.98 -2.78
C VAL A 351 20.84 -16.26 -4.04
N LEU A 352 21.69 -16.91 -4.84
CA LEU A 352 22.23 -16.33 -6.07
C LEU A 352 21.48 -16.90 -7.29
N TYR A 353 20.76 -16.04 -8.01
CA TYR A 353 20.02 -16.40 -9.23
C TYR A 353 20.68 -15.94 -10.53
N PHE A 354 21.83 -15.28 -10.44
CA PHE A 354 22.48 -14.61 -11.57
C PHE A 354 24.01 -14.70 -11.47
N GLY A 355 24.70 -14.50 -12.60
CA GLY A 355 26.15 -14.49 -12.68
C GLY A 355 26.74 -13.20 -12.12
N LEU A 356 27.87 -13.30 -11.41
CA LEU A 356 28.50 -12.17 -10.73
C LEU A 356 29.43 -11.33 -11.63
N LEU A 357 29.70 -11.81 -12.85
CA LEU A 357 30.54 -11.15 -13.84
C LEU A 357 29.70 -10.65 -15.02
N ASN A 358 30.09 -9.50 -15.58
CA ASN A 358 29.52 -8.95 -16.81
C ASN A 358 30.00 -9.74 -18.05
N VAL A 359 29.55 -9.36 -19.24
CA VAL A 359 29.93 -10.06 -20.49
C VAL A 359 31.44 -10.04 -20.79
N LYS A 360 32.19 -9.10 -20.22
CA LYS A 360 33.66 -8.99 -20.34
C LYS A 360 34.39 -9.89 -19.35
N GLY A 361 33.68 -10.56 -18.43
CA GLY A 361 34.31 -11.36 -17.38
C GLY A 361 34.84 -10.55 -16.21
N GLU A 362 34.34 -9.33 -16.04
CA GLU A 362 34.72 -8.41 -14.96
C GLU A 362 33.56 -8.29 -13.97
N ALA A 363 33.87 -8.00 -12.69
CA ALA A 363 32.83 -7.65 -11.74
C ALA A 363 32.07 -6.42 -12.23
N TYR A 364 30.75 -6.38 -12.06
CA TYR A 364 29.94 -5.26 -12.52
C TYR A 364 30.44 -3.92 -11.91
N PRO A 365 30.61 -2.87 -12.74
CA PRO A 365 31.08 -1.57 -12.27
C PRO A 365 30.01 -0.87 -11.43
N VAL A 366 30.42 0.03 -10.54
CA VAL A 366 29.48 0.93 -9.86
C VAL A 366 28.98 1.95 -10.88
N PHE A 367 27.67 2.03 -11.07
CA PHE A 367 27.05 3.02 -11.95
C PHE A 367 26.58 4.26 -11.18
N GLU A 368 26.33 4.14 -9.86
CA GLU A 368 25.92 5.26 -9.01
C GLU A 368 26.63 5.16 -7.66
N ASP A 369 27.32 6.22 -7.24
CA ASP A 369 27.96 6.36 -5.92
C ASP A 369 27.46 7.67 -5.32
N SER A 370 26.66 7.59 -4.26
CA SER A 370 26.00 8.75 -3.66
C SER A 370 25.78 8.60 -2.16
N GLU A 371 25.89 9.73 -1.46
CA GLU A 371 25.46 9.86 -0.06
C GLU A 371 23.94 10.08 0.00
N TYR A 372 23.26 9.27 0.80
CA TYR A 372 21.83 9.40 1.07
C TYR A 372 21.60 9.77 2.54
N LYS A 373 20.79 10.80 2.77
CA LYS A 373 20.37 11.19 4.12
C LYS A 373 19.27 10.28 4.63
N ILE A 374 19.46 9.68 5.79
CA ILE A 374 18.47 8.83 6.45
C ILE A 374 17.38 9.72 7.05
N ILE A 375 16.16 9.64 6.50
CA ILE A 375 15.01 10.43 6.96
C ILE A 375 14.00 9.62 7.76
N GLY A 376 14.09 8.29 7.69
CA GLY A 376 13.23 7.37 8.40
C GLY A 376 13.89 6.02 8.66
N LEU A 377 13.48 5.37 9.73
CA LEU A 377 13.82 3.99 10.06
C LEU A 377 12.53 3.17 10.04
N TYR A 378 12.47 2.10 9.26
CA TYR A 378 11.29 1.23 9.24
C TYR A 378 11.51 -0.04 10.05
N SER A 379 10.41 -0.56 10.58
CA SER A 379 10.34 -1.90 11.16
C SER A 379 9.34 -2.72 10.36
N ASN A 380 9.59 -4.02 10.26
CA ASN A 380 8.66 -4.93 9.62
C ASN A 380 8.39 -6.16 10.49
N THR A 381 7.22 -6.78 10.28
CA THR A 381 6.70 -7.93 11.02
C THR A 381 6.86 -9.24 10.27
N ALA A 382 7.60 -9.25 9.15
CA ALA A 382 7.84 -10.45 8.36
C ALA A 382 8.40 -11.57 9.23
N ASP A 383 7.71 -12.71 9.18
CA ASP A 383 8.12 -13.95 9.82
C ASP A 383 9.38 -14.47 9.09
N PRO A 384 10.56 -14.48 9.75
CA PRO A 384 11.80 -14.88 9.10
C PRO A 384 11.84 -16.37 8.72
N GLU A 385 10.93 -17.19 9.26
CA GLU A 385 10.85 -18.62 8.96
C GLU A 385 9.98 -18.93 7.73
N LYS A 386 9.15 -17.97 7.28
CA LYS A 386 8.34 -18.14 6.08
C LYS A 386 9.13 -17.87 4.82
N ARG A 387 8.90 -18.71 3.81
CA ARG A 387 9.43 -18.49 2.46
C ARG A 387 8.83 -17.21 1.89
N SER A 388 9.70 -16.32 1.39
CA SER A 388 9.29 -15.08 0.74
C SER A 388 8.41 -15.36 -0.47
N THR A 389 7.33 -14.60 -0.58
CA THR A 389 6.41 -14.59 -1.73
C THR A 389 6.91 -13.68 -2.85
N GLY A 390 7.85 -12.78 -2.54
CA GLY A 390 8.38 -11.74 -3.40
C GLY A 390 7.80 -10.36 -3.08
N TYR A 391 6.71 -10.28 -2.33
CA TYR A 391 6.08 -9.01 -1.93
C TYR A 391 6.70 -8.39 -0.67
N GLU A 392 7.52 -9.14 0.06
CA GLU A 392 8.27 -8.66 1.21
C GLU A 392 9.52 -7.88 0.77
N LEU A 393 10.03 -7.03 1.65
CA LEU A 393 11.32 -6.36 1.49
C LEU A 393 12.46 -7.34 1.78
N GLY A 394 13.55 -7.23 1.01
CA GLY A 394 14.76 -7.98 1.28
C GLY A 394 15.38 -7.61 2.63
N ARG A 395 16.15 -8.54 3.22
CA ARG A 395 16.97 -8.27 4.40
C ARG A 395 17.87 -7.08 4.11
N ASN A 396 17.84 -6.09 5.01
CA ASN A 396 18.58 -4.84 4.90
C ASN A 396 18.19 -3.94 3.71
N ALA A 397 17.00 -4.13 3.12
CA ALA A 397 16.56 -3.31 1.99
C ALA A 397 16.49 -1.82 2.35
N VAL A 398 17.20 -0.98 1.59
CA VAL A 398 17.13 0.49 1.74
C VAL A 398 16.17 1.06 0.70
N VAL A 399 15.19 1.86 1.12
CA VAL A 399 14.22 2.48 0.21
C VAL A 399 14.69 3.87 -0.17
N ILE A 400 14.67 4.19 -1.47
CA ILE A 400 15.07 5.50 -2.02
C ILE A 400 14.06 5.98 -3.07
N PRO A 401 14.02 7.29 -3.38
CA PRO A 401 13.30 7.77 -4.56
C PRO A 401 13.88 7.18 -5.85
N SER A 402 13.05 6.63 -6.75
CA SER A 402 13.52 6.11 -8.05
C SER A 402 14.28 7.16 -8.84
N LYS A 403 13.77 8.39 -8.88
CA LYS A 403 14.40 9.52 -9.59
C LYS A 403 15.72 9.99 -8.97
N SER A 404 16.10 9.51 -7.78
CA SER A 404 17.37 9.87 -7.16
C SER A 404 18.56 9.22 -7.86
N VAL A 405 18.37 8.09 -8.54
CA VAL A 405 19.39 7.45 -9.36
C VAL A 405 19.39 8.14 -10.73
N LYS A 406 20.50 8.79 -11.09
CA LYS A 406 20.59 9.59 -12.32
C LYS A 406 21.37 8.87 -13.41
N ASN A 407 22.28 7.98 -13.02
CA ASN A 407 23.11 7.22 -13.95
C ASN A 407 22.38 5.96 -14.43
N SER A 408 22.67 5.57 -15.68
CA SER A 408 22.03 4.40 -16.30
C SER A 408 22.62 3.09 -15.76
N ASP A 409 21.74 2.10 -15.56
CA ASP A 409 22.05 0.73 -15.19
C ASP A 409 22.14 -0.24 -16.39
N GLU A 410 22.07 0.27 -17.62
CA GLU A 410 21.91 -0.55 -18.84
C GLU A 410 23.00 -1.63 -19.03
N ASP A 411 24.23 -1.36 -18.60
CA ASP A 411 25.35 -2.31 -18.65
C ASP A 411 25.49 -3.18 -17.37
N ASN A 412 24.51 -3.08 -16.46
CA ASN A 412 24.54 -3.63 -15.11
C ASN A 412 23.30 -4.47 -14.76
N ILE A 413 22.48 -4.80 -15.76
CA ILE A 413 21.26 -5.60 -15.59
C ILE A 413 21.63 -7.08 -15.49
N VAL A 414 21.41 -7.69 -14.32
CA VAL A 414 21.69 -9.12 -14.05
C VAL A 414 20.48 -10.02 -14.33
N GLY A 415 19.28 -9.42 -14.33
CA GLY A 415 17.99 -10.09 -14.50
C GLY A 415 16.98 -9.10 -15.08
N TYR A 416 16.18 -9.57 -16.04
CA TYR A 416 15.10 -8.81 -16.67
C TYR A 416 14.08 -9.80 -17.20
N GLY A 417 12.89 -9.76 -16.60
CA GLY A 417 11.85 -10.77 -16.71
C GLY A 417 10.49 -10.17 -17.00
N PRO A 418 9.44 -11.01 -17.00
CA PRO A 418 8.06 -10.58 -17.18
C PRO A 418 7.63 -9.57 -16.11
N ILE A 419 6.61 -8.76 -16.42
CA ILE A 419 5.96 -7.87 -15.46
C ILE A 419 5.39 -8.70 -14.30
N LYS A 420 5.65 -8.28 -13.06
CA LYS A 420 5.19 -8.96 -11.84
C LYS A 420 4.63 -7.98 -10.82
N GLY A 421 3.65 -8.41 -10.02
CA GLY A 421 3.00 -7.51 -9.06
C GLY A 421 3.95 -6.91 -8.02
N TYR A 422 5.04 -7.61 -7.70
CA TYR A 422 6.07 -7.11 -6.77
C TYR A 422 7.06 -6.11 -7.39
N ASN A 423 7.12 -5.97 -8.71
CA ASN A 423 8.01 -5.03 -9.41
C ASN A 423 7.28 -4.00 -10.27
N THR A 424 5.96 -4.14 -10.49
CA THR A 424 5.21 -3.25 -11.37
C THR A 424 3.96 -2.73 -10.67
N SER A 425 3.93 -1.41 -10.47
CA SER A 425 2.81 -0.75 -9.79
C SER A 425 2.56 0.66 -10.30
N PHE A 426 1.36 1.18 -10.02
CA PHE A 426 0.91 2.53 -10.37
C PHE A 426 -0.13 3.05 -9.38
N GLN A 427 -0.47 4.33 -9.47
CA GLN A 427 -1.53 4.95 -8.66
C GLN A 427 -2.63 5.55 -9.54
N ILE A 428 -3.89 5.34 -9.17
CA ILE A 428 -5.06 5.99 -9.77
C ILE A 428 -5.88 6.73 -8.71
N PRO A 429 -6.78 7.64 -9.11
CA PRO A 429 -7.71 8.27 -8.17
C PRO A 429 -8.60 7.25 -7.47
N ASN A 430 -8.94 7.53 -6.22
CA ASN A 430 -9.76 6.65 -5.41
C ASN A 430 -11.16 6.49 -6.04
N GLY A 431 -11.70 5.27 -6.00
CA GLY A 431 -13.03 4.97 -6.57
C GLY A 431 -13.09 4.82 -8.10
N MET A 432 -11.95 4.86 -8.80
CA MET A 432 -11.87 4.70 -10.25
C MET A 432 -11.50 3.27 -10.71
N THR A 433 -11.40 2.30 -9.79
CA THR A 433 -10.94 0.93 -10.09
C THR A 433 -11.79 0.26 -11.18
N LYS A 434 -13.13 0.38 -11.07
CA LYS A 434 -14.07 -0.20 -12.02
C LYS A 434 -13.93 0.40 -13.42
N GLU A 435 -13.85 1.73 -13.51
CA GLU A 435 -13.68 2.42 -14.80
C GLU A 435 -12.36 2.03 -15.47
N TYR A 436 -11.28 1.96 -14.68
CA TYR A 436 -9.99 1.49 -15.17
C TYR A 436 -10.09 0.07 -15.74
N LEU A 437 -10.67 -0.87 -14.99
CA LEU A 437 -10.78 -2.27 -15.42
C LEU A 437 -11.67 -2.44 -16.66
N GLU A 438 -12.73 -1.65 -16.80
CA GLU A 438 -13.58 -1.65 -18.01
C GLU A 438 -12.80 -1.19 -19.24
N LYS A 439 -12.04 -0.10 -19.14
CA LYS A 439 -11.19 0.40 -20.24
C LYS A 439 -10.04 -0.54 -20.55
N PHE A 440 -9.36 -1.06 -19.54
CA PHE A 440 -8.26 -2.00 -19.69
C PHE A 440 -8.71 -3.28 -20.41
N LYS A 441 -9.86 -3.85 -20.03
CA LYS A 441 -10.46 -5.01 -20.71
C LYS A 441 -10.82 -4.71 -22.17
N ALA A 442 -11.24 -3.48 -22.48
CA ALA A 442 -11.57 -3.07 -23.85
C ALA A 442 -10.35 -3.06 -24.79
N LEU A 443 -9.12 -3.01 -24.25
CA LEU A 443 -7.89 -3.13 -25.04
C LEU A 443 -7.65 -4.55 -25.58
N GLY A 444 -8.32 -5.56 -25.02
CA GLY A 444 -8.16 -6.96 -25.44
C GLY A 444 -6.84 -7.61 -25.02
N ILE A 445 -6.15 -7.03 -24.02
CA ILE A 445 -4.89 -7.56 -23.49
C ILE A 445 -5.20 -8.65 -22.46
N ASN A 446 -5.08 -9.92 -22.85
CA ASN A 446 -5.48 -11.06 -22.00
C ASN A 446 -4.35 -11.60 -21.10
N ASN A 447 -3.10 -11.25 -21.41
CA ASN A 447 -1.91 -11.81 -20.75
C ASN A 447 -1.36 -10.90 -19.65
N LEU A 448 -2.06 -9.80 -19.34
CA LEU A 448 -1.77 -8.93 -18.20
C LEU A 448 -2.97 -8.94 -17.26
N GLU A 449 -2.71 -9.13 -15.98
CA GLU A 449 -3.67 -8.98 -14.90
C GLU A 449 -3.33 -7.76 -14.07
N VAL A 450 -4.37 -7.04 -13.66
CA VAL A 450 -4.25 -5.85 -12.81
C VAL A 450 -5.06 -6.09 -11.56
N GLU A 451 -4.42 -5.98 -10.40
CA GLU A 451 -5.07 -6.05 -9.09
C GLU A 451 -4.98 -4.70 -8.38
N PHE A 452 -6.07 -4.30 -7.71
CA PHE A 452 -6.18 -3.02 -7.03
C PHE A 452 -6.23 -3.15 -5.51
N TYR A 453 -5.50 -2.27 -4.84
CA TYR A 453 -5.40 -2.12 -3.40
C TYR A 453 -5.79 -0.69 -3.03
N ASP A 454 -7.02 -0.50 -2.54
CA ASP A 454 -7.60 0.82 -2.19
C ASP A 454 -7.65 1.08 -0.67
N GLY A 455 -7.06 0.18 0.13
CA GLY A 455 -7.11 0.23 1.60
C GLY A 455 -8.53 0.17 2.20
N GLY A 456 -9.55 -0.20 1.42
CA GLY A 456 -10.96 -0.20 1.82
C GLY A 456 -11.72 1.10 1.52
N TYR A 457 -11.15 2.01 0.73
CA TYR A 457 -11.78 3.27 0.33
C TYR A 457 -13.17 3.08 -0.27
N GLU A 458 -13.34 2.21 -1.28
CA GLU A 458 -14.63 2.06 -1.97
C GLU A 458 -15.70 1.56 -1.01
N ARG A 459 -15.34 0.66 -0.11
CA ARG A 459 -16.23 0.13 0.93
C ARG A 459 -16.67 1.21 1.90
N LEU A 460 -15.74 2.06 2.36
CA LEU A 460 -16.04 3.16 3.28
C LEU A 460 -16.84 4.27 2.61
N SER A 461 -16.41 4.72 1.44
CA SER A 461 -17.05 5.79 0.68
C SER A 461 -18.44 5.39 0.20
N SER A 462 -18.69 4.13 -0.17
CA SER A 462 -20.02 3.63 -0.54
C SER A 462 -21.01 3.73 0.64
N GLY A 463 -20.59 3.29 1.83
CA GLY A 463 -21.42 3.42 3.04
C GLY A 463 -21.73 4.89 3.37
N MET A 464 -20.76 5.77 3.23
CA MET A 464 -20.94 7.21 3.50
C MET A 464 -21.81 7.90 2.43
N ARG A 465 -21.70 7.49 1.16
CA ARG A 465 -22.58 7.94 0.06
C ARG A 465 -24.03 7.52 0.31
N ASN A 466 -24.28 6.31 0.79
CA ASN A 466 -25.63 5.86 1.14
C ASN A 466 -26.24 6.68 2.29
N LEU A 467 -25.47 6.93 3.36
CA LEU A 467 -25.92 7.81 4.45
C LEU A 467 -26.18 9.24 3.97
N LYS A 468 -25.35 9.77 3.06
CA LYS A 468 -25.56 11.07 2.42
C LYS A 468 -26.86 11.11 1.64
N THR A 469 -27.19 10.07 0.87
CA THR A 469 -28.46 9.99 0.11
C THR A 469 -29.67 9.98 1.06
N VAL A 470 -29.63 9.17 2.12
CA VAL A 470 -30.69 9.16 3.15
C VAL A 470 -30.83 10.53 3.80
N ALA A 471 -29.72 11.20 4.10
CA ALA A 471 -29.71 12.53 4.69
C ALA A 471 -30.36 13.57 3.76
N VAL A 472 -30.07 13.56 2.45
CA VAL A 472 -30.70 14.47 1.48
C VAL A 472 -32.22 14.26 1.41
N ILE A 473 -32.68 13.00 1.35
CA ILE A 473 -34.10 12.67 1.36
C ILE A 473 -34.75 13.17 2.66
N LEU A 474 -34.08 12.95 3.80
CA LEU A 474 -34.56 13.39 5.10
C LEU A 474 -34.69 14.92 5.17
N VAL A 475 -33.70 15.67 4.66
CA VAL A 475 -33.76 17.14 4.57
C VAL A 475 -34.92 17.59 3.70
N ALA A 476 -35.09 17.03 2.51
CA ALA A 476 -36.15 17.45 1.59
C ALA A 476 -37.54 17.23 2.20
N VAL A 477 -37.80 16.04 2.75
CA VAL A 477 -39.10 15.68 3.35
C VAL A 477 -39.37 16.49 4.61
N SER A 478 -38.37 16.59 5.50
CA SER A 478 -38.53 17.33 6.76
C SER A 478 -38.66 18.83 6.53
N ALA A 479 -37.94 19.43 5.58
CA ALA A 479 -38.08 20.84 5.24
C ALA A 479 -39.50 21.16 4.74
N ALA A 480 -40.03 20.34 3.81
CA ALA A 480 -41.39 20.49 3.33
C ALA A 480 -42.43 20.32 4.45
N THR A 481 -42.24 19.33 5.31
CA THR A 481 -43.15 19.06 6.44
C THR A 481 -43.09 20.17 7.49
N THR A 482 -41.90 20.66 7.84
CA THR A 482 -41.70 21.80 8.75
C THR A 482 -42.38 23.04 8.19
N LEU A 483 -42.22 23.36 6.90
CA LEU A 483 -42.90 24.48 6.27
C LEU A 483 -44.43 24.35 6.34
N ALA A 484 -44.97 23.16 6.05
CA ALA A 484 -46.41 22.89 6.13
C ALA A 484 -46.94 23.04 7.57
N ILE A 485 -46.24 22.52 8.57
CA ILE A 485 -46.61 22.64 9.99
C ILE A 485 -46.54 24.09 10.45
N LEU A 486 -45.48 24.83 10.09
CA LEU A 486 -45.35 26.25 10.42
C LEU A 486 -46.50 27.05 9.81
N PHE A 487 -46.80 26.84 8.54
CA PHE A 487 -47.92 27.47 7.85
C PHE A 487 -49.26 27.14 8.53
N PHE A 488 -49.54 25.86 8.79
CA PHE A 488 -50.78 25.41 9.41
C PHE A 488 -50.94 25.93 10.83
N PHE A 489 -49.88 25.87 11.64
CA PHE A 489 -49.87 26.40 13.00
C PHE A 489 -50.15 27.91 13.02
N VAL A 490 -49.43 28.68 12.19
CA VAL A 490 -49.62 30.13 12.05
C VAL A 490 -51.04 30.44 11.57
N PHE A 491 -51.53 29.72 10.56
CA PHE A 491 -52.89 29.89 10.02
C PHE A 491 -53.96 29.63 11.09
N LEU A 492 -53.87 28.52 11.83
CA LEU A 492 -54.81 28.19 12.90
C LEU A 492 -54.77 29.22 14.02
N PHE A 493 -53.57 29.64 14.44
CA PHE A 493 -53.37 30.59 15.52
C PHE A 493 -53.97 31.95 15.18
N ILE A 494 -53.72 32.45 13.97
CA ILE A 494 -54.22 33.76 13.49
C ILE A 494 -55.72 33.70 13.21
N SER A 495 -56.23 32.63 12.60
CA SER A 495 -57.65 32.50 12.27
C SER A 495 -58.53 32.53 13.51
N LYS A 496 -58.11 31.93 14.62
CA LYS A 496 -58.83 31.98 15.90
C LYS A 496 -58.63 33.28 16.68
N GLN A 497 -57.70 34.14 16.24
CA GLN A 497 -57.47 35.46 16.85
C GLN A 497 -58.24 36.59 16.17
N LYS A 498 -58.91 36.34 15.03
CA LYS A 498 -59.72 37.33 14.29
C LYS A 498 -60.67 38.16 15.16
N LYS A 499 -61.51 37.51 15.97
CA LYS A 499 -62.44 38.20 16.90
C LYS A 499 -61.71 39.04 17.95
N ARG A 500 -60.63 38.51 18.53
CA ARG A 500 -59.81 39.23 19.51
C ARG A 500 -59.13 40.45 18.89
N THR A 501 -58.52 40.29 17.71
CA THR A 501 -57.89 41.38 16.97
C THR A 501 -58.91 42.47 16.63
N ALA A 502 -60.16 42.11 16.32
CA ALA A 502 -61.23 43.07 16.09
C ALA A 502 -61.61 43.83 17.38
N ILE A 503 -61.75 43.13 18.52
CA ILE A 503 -62.00 43.76 19.83
C ILE A 503 -60.85 44.70 20.23
N GLU A 504 -59.60 44.26 20.09
CA GLU A 504 -58.41 45.06 20.40
C GLU A 504 -58.33 46.31 19.53
N ARG A 505 -58.65 46.20 18.23
CA ARG A 505 -58.74 47.36 17.32
C ARG A 505 -59.89 48.30 17.67
N SER A 506 -61.04 47.78 18.09
CA SER A 506 -62.19 48.60 18.54
C SER A 506 -61.94 49.29 19.87
N LEU A 507 -61.05 48.72 20.71
CA LEU A 507 -60.59 49.32 21.97
C LEU A 507 -59.42 50.31 21.78
N GLY A 508 -59.02 50.62 20.54
CA GLY A 508 -58.04 51.65 20.21
C GLY A 508 -56.60 51.18 20.01
N MET A 509 -56.32 49.87 20.00
CA MET A 509 -54.97 49.38 19.69
C MET A 509 -54.62 49.62 18.21
N ASN A 510 -53.41 50.10 17.96
CA ASN A 510 -52.93 50.34 16.60
C ASN A 510 -52.47 49.03 15.92
N LYS A 511 -52.33 49.04 14.59
CA LYS A 511 -51.96 47.84 13.80
C LYS A 511 -50.61 47.24 14.20
N ARG A 512 -49.66 48.06 14.69
CA ARG A 512 -48.32 47.59 15.12
C ARG A 512 -48.40 46.85 16.46
N GLU A 513 -49.18 47.35 17.39
CA GLU A 513 -49.41 46.73 18.71
C GLU A 513 -50.12 45.38 18.59
N CYS A 514 -51.14 45.28 17.73
CA CYS A 514 -51.78 44.00 17.43
C CYS A 514 -50.79 43.03 16.76
N THR A 515 -49.96 43.50 15.82
CA THR A 515 -48.94 42.67 15.17
C THR A 515 -47.97 42.09 16.20
N LEU A 516 -47.38 42.92 17.07
CA LEU A 516 -46.45 42.48 18.11
C LEU A 516 -47.08 41.48 19.08
N SER A 517 -48.31 41.75 19.53
CA SER A 517 -49.08 40.88 20.42
C SER A 517 -49.25 39.47 19.86
N MET A 518 -49.60 39.34 18.58
CA MET A 518 -49.79 38.05 17.90
C MET A 518 -48.46 37.35 17.64
N LEU A 519 -47.44 38.12 17.23
CA LEU A 519 -46.11 37.63 16.90
C LEU A 519 -45.43 36.97 18.11
N TYR A 520 -45.52 37.57 19.31
CA TYR A 520 -44.91 37.03 20.54
C TYR A 520 -45.39 35.62 20.88
N GLY A 521 -46.70 35.35 20.73
CA GLY A 521 -47.26 34.04 21.05
C GLY A 521 -46.80 32.94 20.11
N ILE A 522 -46.70 33.26 18.82
CA ILE A 522 -46.25 32.34 17.78
C ILE A 522 -44.74 32.06 17.93
N ILE A 523 -43.93 33.12 18.03
CA ILE A 523 -42.46 33.00 18.11
C ILE A 523 -42.05 32.22 19.35
N LEU A 524 -42.70 32.42 20.50
CA LEU A 524 -42.32 31.75 21.74
C LEU A 524 -42.43 30.22 21.62
N ILE A 525 -43.52 29.70 21.05
CA ILE A 525 -43.69 28.25 20.85
C ILE A 525 -42.68 27.72 19.84
N ILE A 526 -42.58 28.39 18.69
CA ILE A 526 -41.73 27.93 17.60
C ILE A 526 -40.27 27.96 18.02
N SER A 527 -39.83 28.99 18.76
CA SER A 527 -38.45 29.09 19.24
C SER A 527 -38.11 27.97 20.20
N ILE A 528 -38.96 27.68 21.20
CA ILE A 528 -38.72 26.57 22.14
C ILE A 528 -38.71 25.24 21.39
N GLY A 529 -39.67 25.02 20.49
CA GLY A 529 -39.75 23.80 19.70
C GLY A 529 -38.56 23.61 18.76
N ALA A 530 -38.10 24.68 18.12
CA ALA A 530 -36.95 24.68 17.23
C ALA A 530 -35.64 24.45 17.98
N ILE A 531 -35.46 25.05 19.16
CA ILE A 531 -34.28 24.83 20.02
C ILE A 531 -34.22 23.36 20.45
N LEU A 532 -35.32 22.83 21.00
CA LEU A 532 -35.38 21.43 21.44
C LEU A 532 -35.18 20.47 20.28
N GLY A 533 -35.88 20.67 19.17
CA GLY A 533 -35.74 19.82 17.99
C GLY A 533 -34.33 19.84 17.42
N SER A 534 -33.72 21.03 17.32
CA SER A 534 -32.36 21.16 16.80
C SER A 534 -31.34 20.45 17.69
N PHE A 535 -31.48 20.57 19.02
CA PHE A 535 -30.63 19.90 20.00
C PHE A 535 -30.78 18.38 19.98
N ILE A 536 -32.00 17.86 19.90
CA ILE A 536 -32.26 16.41 19.79
C ILE A 536 -31.65 15.87 18.49
N GLY A 537 -31.88 16.56 17.36
CA GLY A 537 -31.33 16.16 16.07
C GLY A 537 -29.80 16.09 16.10
N PHE A 538 -29.14 17.09 16.69
CA PHE A 538 -27.69 17.12 16.90
C PHE A 538 -27.18 15.90 17.67
N LYS A 539 -27.81 15.57 18.81
CA LYS A 539 -27.42 14.42 19.63
C LYS A 539 -27.59 13.10 18.89
N ILE A 540 -28.71 12.92 18.19
CA ILE A 540 -28.96 11.71 17.39
C ILE A 540 -27.92 11.56 16.27
N THR A 541 -27.54 12.64 15.58
CA THR A 541 -26.48 12.59 14.57
C THR A 541 -25.18 12.05 15.17
N GLY A 542 -24.74 12.56 16.32
CA GLY A 542 -23.51 12.11 16.98
C GLY A 542 -23.53 10.60 17.28
N THR A 543 -24.67 10.09 17.74
CA THR A 543 -24.86 8.65 18.01
C THR A 543 -24.88 7.81 16.73
N ILE A 544 -25.49 8.28 15.64
CA ILE A 544 -25.49 7.56 14.36
C ILE A 544 -24.08 7.49 13.79
N MET A 545 -23.34 8.60 13.82
CA MET A 545 -21.99 8.67 13.25
C MET A 545 -21.02 7.75 14.00
N SER A 546 -21.01 7.78 15.33
CA SER A 546 -20.19 6.86 16.16
C SER A 546 -20.52 5.40 15.89
N ASN A 547 -21.80 5.00 15.97
CA ASN A 547 -22.22 3.63 15.70
C ASN A 547 -21.91 3.16 14.27
N SER A 548 -21.97 4.05 13.28
CA SER A 548 -21.67 3.71 11.88
C SER A 548 -20.18 3.43 11.63
N MET A 549 -19.32 3.96 12.49
CA MET A 549 -17.87 3.75 12.47
C MET A 549 -17.49 2.51 13.28
N ASP A 550 -18.09 2.31 14.46
CA ASP A 550 -17.81 1.16 15.34
C ASP A 550 -18.39 -0.17 14.82
N LYS A 551 -19.58 -0.21 14.23
CA LYS A 551 -20.25 -1.49 13.89
C LYS A 551 -19.65 -2.21 12.67
N LYS A 552 -18.64 -1.64 12.01
CA LYS A 552 -17.99 -2.22 10.83
C LYS A 552 -16.78 -3.10 11.15
N THR A 553 -16.32 -3.13 12.41
CA THR A 553 -15.24 -4.02 12.89
C THR A 553 -15.70 -5.45 13.23
N GLU A 554 -16.99 -5.70 13.49
CA GLU A 554 -17.43 -6.99 14.07
C GLU A 554 -18.10 -8.00 13.10
N LEU A 555 -18.36 -7.67 11.84
CA LEU A 555 -19.32 -8.45 11.01
C LEU A 555 -18.77 -9.24 9.80
N TYR A 556 -17.46 -9.32 9.58
CA TYR A 556 -16.92 -10.01 8.40
C TYR A 556 -15.64 -10.79 8.71
N SER A 557 -15.54 -12.02 8.19
CA SER A 557 -14.35 -12.87 8.30
C SER A 557 -13.10 -12.10 7.88
N THR A 558 -12.14 -12.07 8.79
CA THR A 558 -10.87 -11.33 8.74
C THR A 558 -9.75 -12.12 8.06
N GLU A 559 -10.00 -13.34 7.59
CA GLU A 559 -8.94 -14.24 7.13
C GLU A 559 -8.37 -13.90 5.73
N PHE A 560 -9.05 -13.07 4.93
CA PHE A 560 -8.65 -12.81 3.53
C PHE A 560 -8.88 -11.37 3.03
N SER A 561 -8.86 -10.34 3.89
CA SER A 561 -9.12 -8.96 3.43
C SER A 561 -7.96 -8.00 3.71
N ASN A 562 -7.58 -7.19 2.71
CA ASN A 562 -6.68 -6.02 2.78
C ASN A 562 -7.04 -5.00 3.89
N TRP A 563 -8.20 -5.19 4.53
CA TRP A 563 -8.77 -4.37 5.58
C TRP A 563 -8.10 -4.55 6.94
N VAL A 564 -7.69 -5.79 7.29
CA VAL A 564 -7.15 -6.10 8.64
C VAL A 564 -5.80 -5.44 8.85
N ASN A 565 -4.98 -5.39 7.81
CA ASN A 565 -3.62 -4.88 7.93
C ASN A 565 -3.52 -3.35 7.71
N ASN A 566 -4.64 -2.67 7.45
CA ASN A 566 -4.73 -1.20 7.36
C ASN A 566 -5.37 -0.60 8.63
N SER A 567 -5.17 -1.22 9.80
CA SER A 567 -5.72 -0.75 11.08
C SER A 567 -5.33 0.69 11.41
N ASP A 568 -4.12 1.10 11.03
CA ASP A 568 -3.61 2.45 11.30
C ASP A 568 -4.34 3.50 10.47
N LYS A 569 -4.63 3.22 9.19
CA LYS A 569 -5.49 4.08 8.37
C LYS A 569 -6.91 4.14 8.91
N MET A 570 -7.42 3.04 9.49
CA MET A 570 -8.72 3.05 10.16
C MET A 570 -8.72 3.89 11.44
N ALA A 571 -7.66 3.79 12.24
CA ALA A 571 -7.46 4.63 13.42
C ALA A 571 -7.36 6.11 13.04
N GLU A 572 -6.60 6.43 11.99
CA GLU A 572 -6.49 7.78 11.44
C GLU A 572 -7.86 8.28 10.97
N VAL A 573 -8.65 7.46 10.25
CA VAL A 573 -10.02 7.83 9.85
C VAL A 573 -10.93 8.08 11.05
N ALA A 574 -10.79 7.31 12.13
CA ALA A 574 -11.58 7.48 13.35
C ALA A 574 -11.19 8.77 14.08
N GLU A 575 -9.89 9.03 14.27
CA GLU A 575 -9.35 10.24 14.90
C GLU A 575 -9.63 11.49 14.09
N THR A 576 -9.47 11.41 12.78
CA THR A 576 -9.71 12.51 11.85
C THR A 576 -11.17 12.60 11.43
N SER A 577 -12.09 11.80 11.96
CA SER A 577 -13.52 11.92 11.61
C SER A 577 -14.04 13.34 11.82
N VAL A 578 -14.89 13.83 10.91
CA VAL A 578 -15.49 15.17 11.05
C VAL A 578 -16.50 15.13 12.20
N PRO A 579 -16.28 15.90 13.29
CA PRO A 579 -17.25 15.93 14.37
C PRO A 579 -18.51 16.66 13.91
N VAL A 580 -19.66 16.31 14.50
CA VAL A 580 -20.91 17.01 14.24
C VAL A 580 -20.78 18.46 14.69
N ASN A 581 -20.99 19.40 13.77
CA ASN A 581 -20.82 20.82 14.04
C ASN A 581 -22.05 21.40 14.77
N TYR A 582 -21.89 21.78 16.04
CA TYR A 582 -22.97 22.38 16.83
C TYR A 582 -23.49 23.71 16.24
N LEU A 583 -22.65 24.45 15.50
CA LEU A 583 -23.05 25.69 14.83
C LEU A 583 -24.08 25.43 13.73
N THR A 584 -24.04 24.28 13.07
CA THR A 584 -25.01 23.90 12.03
C THR A 584 -26.42 23.80 12.62
N SER A 585 -26.57 23.19 13.79
CA SER A 585 -27.86 23.12 14.49
C SER A 585 -28.34 24.47 15.01
N ILE A 586 -27.43 25.35 15.46
CA ILE A 586 -27.78 26.72 15.86
C ILE A 586 -28.27 27.52 14.66
N LEU A 587 -27.54 27.48 13.54
CA LEU A 587 -27.91 28.18 12.31
C LEU A 587 -29.26 27.68 11.79
N LEU A 588 -29.48 26.37 11.77
CA LEU A 588 -30.76 25.79 11.36
C LEU A 588 -31.91 26.26 12.25
N CYS A 589 -31.70 26.28 13.58
CA CYS A 589 -32.69 26.81 14.52
C CYS A 589 -33.05 28.27 14.19
N LEU A 590 -32.04 29.12 13.92
CA LEU A 590 -32.25 30.52 13.53
C LEU A 590 -32.99 30.64 12.20
N VAL A 591 -32.67 29.81 11.21
CA VAL A 591 -33.37 29.76 9.92
C VAL A 591 -34.84 29.39 10.10
N VAL A 592 -35.15 28.37 10.89
CA VAL A 592 -36.54 27.96 11.18
C VAL A 592 -37.31 29.10 11.85
N ILE A 593 -36.70 29.77 12.84
CA ILE A 593 -37.31 30.93 13.51
C ILE A 593 -37.54 32.07 12.52
N LEU A 594 -36.54 32.42 11.71
CA LEU A 594 -36.64 33.49 10.72
C LEU A 594 -37.73 33.22 9.68
N VAL A 595 -37.79 32.00 9.13
CA VAL A 595 -38.85 31.56 8.22
C VAL A 595 -40.22 31.67 8.89
N SER A 596 -40.33 31.27 10.16
CA SER A 596 -41.59 31.38 10.90
C SER A 596 -42.05 32.82 11.11
N ILE A 597 -41.12 33.76 11.32
CA ILE A 597 -41.41 35.18 11.44
C ILE A 597 -41.96 35.70 10.12
N ILE A 598 -41.33 35.36 8.99
CA ILE A 598 -41.79 35.76 7.65
C ILE A 598 -43.21 35.25 7.39
N ILE A 599 -43.46 33.95 7.61
CA ILE A 599 -44.79 33.34 7.44
C ILE A 599 -45.81 34.06 8.33
N SER A 600 -45.47 34.29 9.60
CA SER A 600 -46.34 34.98 10.57
C SER A 600 -46.69 36.40 10.12
N LEU A 601 -45.71 37.18 9.67
CA LEU A 601 -45.93 38.56 9.21
C LEU A 601 -46.84 38.61 7.98
N ILE A 602 -46.71 37.67 7.03
CA ILE A 602 -47.57 37.58 5.85
C ILE A 602 -49.03 37.38 6.27
N PHE A 603 -49.29 36.39 7.14
CA PHE A 603 -50.65 36.11 7.60
C PHE A 603 -51.22 37.23 8.48
N ILE A 604 -50.44 37.82 9.38
CA ILE A 604 -50.89 38.93 10.22
C ILE A 604 -51.24 40.14 9.35
N LYS A 605 -50.41 40.48 8.36
CA LYS A 605 -50.68 41.58 7.42
C LYS A 605 -51.98 41.35 6.65
N ASN A 606 -52.23 40.14 6.18
CA ASN A 606 -53.49 39.79 5.51
C ASN A 606 -54.68 39.88 6.46
N ASN A 607 -54.53 39.43 7.71
CA ASN A 607 -55.58 39.50 8.72
C ASN A 607 -55.95 40.95 9.10
N LEU A 608 -54.96 41.84 9.20
CA LEU A 608 -55.15 43.25 9.59
C LEU A 608 -55.67 44.17 8.46
N LYS A 609 -55.83 43.64 7.23
CA LYS A 609 -56.49 44.37 6.12
C LYS A 609 -58.01 44.42 6.29
N ALA A 610 -58.63 43.42 6.94
CA ALA A 610 -60.07 43.37 7.14
C ALA A 610 -60.56 44.45 8.12
N GLU A 611 -61.78 44.97 7.91
CA GLU A 611 -62.38 45.97 8.80
C GLU A 611 -62.85 45.35 10.12
N PRO A 612 -62.76 46.07 11.26
CA PRO A 612 -63.14 45.53 12.58
C PRO A 612 -64.61 45.06 12.64
N LEU A 613 -65.52 45.79 11.99
CA LEU A 613 -66.95 45.45 11.92
C LEU A 613 -67.20 44.17 11.09
N GLU A 614 -66.46 43.97 10.00
CA GLU A 614 -66.55 42.79 9.13
C GLU A 614 -65.99 41.53 9.82
N LEU A 615 -65.01 41.68 10.71
CA LEU A 615 -64.46 40.59 11.52
C LEU A 615 -65.37 40.21 12.71
N LEU A 616 -66.21 41.14 13.18
CA LEU A 616 -67.16 40.93 14.28
C LEU A 616 -68.52 40.39 13.81
N SER A 617 -68.93 40.70 12.57
CA SER A 617 -70.21 40.27 11.99
C SER A 617 -70.26 38.81 11.55
N LYS A 618 -69.11 38.13 11.43
CA LYS A 618 -69.05 36.68 11.18
C LYS A 618 -69.29 35.91 12.49
N SER A 619 -70.52 35.44 12.68
CA SER A 619 -70.90 34.52 13.77
C SER A 619 -70.15 33.17 13.64
N ASP A 620 -69.92 32.51 14.77
CA ASP A 620 -69.15 31.27 14.84
C ASP A 620 -69.77 30.14 14.01
N GLU A 621 -68.97 29.57 13.11
CA GLU A 621 -68.94 28.12 12.87
C GLU A 621 -67.57 27.56 13.32
#